data_AF-A0A938NRN0-F1
#
_entry.id   AF-A0A938NRN0-F1
#
_cell.length_a   1.000
_cell.length_b   1.000
_cell.length_c   1.000
_cell.angle_alpha   90.00
_cell.angle_beta   90.00
_cell.angle_gamma   90.00
#
_symmetry.space_group_name_H-M   'P 1'
#
loop_
_entity.id
_entity.type
_entity.pdbx_description
1 polymer ?
#
loop_
_entity_poly.entity_id
_entity_poly.type
_entity_poly.pdbx_seq_one_letter_code
_entity_poly.pdbx_strand_id
1 'polypeptide(L)'
;MEIRTLTLNGKWGKVSLADGWIAALNDARLTVEKGGFLFKVAFDGDHLMLAVAPTLIGDTRSYHYDLHLEKEDAFTLIGDVNAQGVFTLLFKPDRMETVRQCAADYVERYRRFAAFLIDAGYSGQGRLSDVTQCVLMDIGLMPPPGCLNDLMR
;
A
#
# COMPACT_ATOMS: atom_id res chain seq x y z
N MET A 1 -3.18 -6.55 -14.71
CA MET A 1 -4.18 -7.60 -14.40
C MET A 1 -5.13 -7.06 -13.35
N GLU A 2 -6.44 -7.12 -13.58
CA GLU A 2 -7.47 -6.56 -12.70
C GLU A 2 -7.66 -7.41 -11.43
N ILE A 3 -7.87 -6.77 -10.28
CA ILE A 3 -8.15 -7.43 -9.00
C ILE A 3 -9.65 -7.71 -8.92
N ARG A 4 -10.02 -8.98 -8.71
CA ARG A 4 -11.43 -9.41 -8.68
C ARG A 4 -11.94 -9.69 -7.28
N THR A 5 -11.06 -10.10 -6.38
CA THR A 5 -11.40 -10.47 -5.01
C THR A 5 -10.45 -9.83 -4.02
N LEU A 6 -10.94 -9.64 -2.79
CA LEU A 6 -10.24 -8.95 -1.72
C LEU A 6 -10.44 -9.67 -0.39
N THR A 7 -9.36 -9.89 0.34
CA THR A 7 -9.38 -10.14 1.79
C THR A 7 -8.98 -8.86 2.48
N LEU A 8 -9.90 -8.26 3.24
CA LEU A 8 -9.63 -7.08 4.07
C LEU A 8 -9.68 -7.46 5.55
N ASN A 9 -8.56 -7.36 6.26
CA ASN A 9 -8.45 -7.71 7.69
C ASN A 9 -9.04 -9.10 8.00
N GLY A 10 -8.73 -10.10 7.18
CA GLY A 10 -9.21 -11.48 7.31
C GLY A 10 -10.64 -11.73 6.78
N LYS A 11 -11.32 -10.71 6.25
CA LYS A 11 -12.65 -10.86 5.63
C LYS A 11 -12.54 -10.94 4.11
N TRP A 12 -12.85 -12.11 3.55
CA TRP A 12 -12.89 -12.35 2.11
C TRP A 12 -14.17 -11.82 1.44
N GLY A 13 -14.05 -11.25 0.24
CA GLY A 13 -15.18 -10.85 -0.59
C GLY A 13 -14.79 -10.11 -1.87
N LYS A 14 -15.70 -9.24 -2.32
CA LYS A 14 -15.49 -8.37 -3.49
C LYS A 14 -14.61 -7.16 -3.14
N VAL A 15 -14.06 -6.51 -4.16
CA VAL A 15 -13.25 -5.29 -4.03
C VAL A 15 -13.95 -4.17 -3.24
N SER A 16 -15.29 -4.10 -3.31
CA SER A 16 -16.11 -3.15 -2.54
C SER A 16 -15.97 -3.28 -1.01
N LEU A 17 -15.33 -4.33 -0.50
CA LEU A 17 -14.97 -4.40 0.92
C LEU A 17 -14.01 -3.26 1.32
N ALA A 18 -13.22 -2.72 0.40
CA ALA A 18 -12.32 -1.61 0.66
C ALA A 18 -13.00 -0.23 0.71
N ASP A 19 -14.26 -0.09 0.27
CA ASP A 19 -14.94 1.20 0.14
C ASP A 19 -14.87 2.06 1.40
N GLY A 20 -15.06 1.44 2.57
CA GLY A 20 -14.98 2.14 3.86
C GLY A 20 -13.58 2.68 4.18
N TRP A 21 -12.54 1.93 3.81
CA TRP A 21 -11.16 2.39 3.98
C TRP A 21 -10.79 3.47 2.96
N ILE A 22 -11.20 3.31 1.70
CA ILE A 22 -11.00 4.35 0.66
C ILE A 22 -11.72 5.65 1.04
N ALA A 23 -12.95 5.56 1.53
CA ALA A 23 -13.68 6.72 2.04
C ALA A 23 -12.93 7.40 3.20
N ALA A 24 -12.33 6.62 4.11
CA ALA A 24 -11.52 7.16 5.20
C ALA A 24 -10.23 7.84 4.72
N LEU A 25 -9.56 7.30 3.70
CA LEU A 25 -8.38 7.92 3.07
C LEU A 25 -8.71 9.24 2.36
N ASN A 26 -9.92 9.34 1.80
CA ASN A 26 -10.41 10.56 1.15
C ASN A 26 -10.91 11.62 2.16
N ASP A 27 -11.15 11.25 3.42
CA ASP A 27 -11.51 12.18 4.49
C ASP A 27 -10.25 12.63 5.26
N ALA A 28 -9.79 13.85 4.97
CA ALA A 28 -8.62 14.42 5.63
C ALA A 28 -8.78 14.55 7.16
N ARG A 29 -10.00 14.79 7.66
CA ARG A 29 -10.26 14.89 9.10
C ARG A 29 -10.08 13.53 9.76
N LEU A 30 -10.62 12.47 9.17
CA LEU A 30 -10.43 11.11 9.68
C LEU A 30 -8.97 10.67 9.59
N THR A 31 -8.29 10.99 8.50
CA THR A 31 -6.87 10.65 8.33
C THR A 31 -6.01 11.33 9.41
N VAL A 32 -6.29 12.59 9.75
CA VAL A 32 -5.62 13.30 10.86
C VAL A 32 -6.00 12.70 12.22
N GLU A 33 -7.28 12.45 12.47
CA GLU A 33 -7.77 11.87 13.73
C GLU A 33 -7.12 10.52 14.03
N LYS A 34 -6.91 9.69 13.00
CA LYS A 34 -6.28 8.37 13.12
C LYS A 34 -4.75 8.41 13.06
N GLY A 35 -4.15 9.59 12.88
CA GLY A 35 -2.70 9.74 12.68
C GLY A 35 -2.21 9.04 11.41
N GLY A 36 -3.08 8.81 10.44
CA GLY A 36 -2.84 7.99 9.27
C GLY A 36 -3.31 6.54 9.41
N PHE A 37 -2.91 5.71 8.46
CA PHE A 37 -3.22 4.28 8.40
C PHE A 37 -1.97 3.48 8.08
N LEU A 38 -1.76 2.43 8.83
CA LEU A 38 -0.79 1.38 8.56
C LEU A 38 -1.44 0.31 7.68
N PHE A 39 -0.70 -0.25 6.73
CA PHE A 39 -1.18 -1.36 5.92
C PHE A 39 -0.11 -2.37 5.55
N LYS A 40 -0.56 -3.56 5.19
CA LYS A 40 0.20 -4.60 4.49
C LYS A 40 -0.59 -5.09 3.30
N VAL A 41 0.11 -5.44 2.22
CA VAL A 41 -0.49 -5.89 0.97
C VAL A 41 0.27 -7.08 0.42
N ALA A 42 -0.47 -8.13 0.07
CA ALA A 42 0.03 -9.25 -0.72
C ALA A 42 -0.94 -9.54 -1.87
N PHE A 43 -0.45 -10.23 -2.89
CA PHE A 43 -1.20 -10.50 -4.11
C PHE A 43 -1.04 -11.97 -4.49
N ASP A 44 -2.16 -12.63 -4.78
CA ASP A 44 -2.18 -14.01 -5.28
C ASP A 44 -3.07 -14.10 -6.52
N GLY A 45 -2.48 -14.09 -7.71
CA GLY A 45 -3.25 -13.94 -8.94
C GLY A 45 -4.07 -12.64 -8.94
N ASP A 46 -5.38 -12.74 -9.19
CA ASP A 46 -6.35 -11.64 -9.17
C ASP A 46 -6.94 -11.34 -7.77
N HIS A 47 -6.39 -11.97 -6.74
CA HIS A 47 -6.75 -11.74 -5.35
C HIS A 47 -5.80 -10.77 -4.66
N LEU A 48 -6.37 -9.78 -3.95
CA LEU A 48 -5.66 -8.86 -3.08
C LEU A 48 -5.88 -9.22 -1.61
N MET A 49 -4.79 -9.42 -0.87
CA MET A 49 -4.81 -9.51 0.58
C MET A 49 -4.37 -8.17 1.15
N LEU A 50 -5.21 -7.55 1.95
CA LEU A 50 -5.00 -6.23 2.51
C LEU A 50 -5.30 -6.26 4.00
N ALA A 51 -4.32 -5.87 4.81
CA ALA A 51 -4.52 -5.58 6.22
C ALA A 51 -4.31 -4.10 6.47
N VAL A 52 -5.21 -3.45 7.19
CA VAL A 52 -5.19 -2.02 7.49
C VAL A 52 -5.53 -1.78 8.95
N ALA A 53 -4.81 -0.85 9.59
CA ALA A 53 -5.15 -0.33 10.91
C ALA A 53 -4.89 1.18 10.96
N PRO A 54 -5.67 1.95 11.73
CA PRO A 54 -5.33 3.34 12.02
C PRO A 54 -4.02 3.39 12.82
N THR A 55 -3.18 4.40 12.58
CA THR A 55 -1.93 4.58 13.34
C THR A 55 -2.20 4.86 14.82
N LEU A 56 -3.34 5.48 15.14
CA LEU A 56 -3.79 5.81 16.49
C LEU A 56 -5.14 5.16 16.82
N ILE A 57 -5.20 4.47 17.95
CA ILE A 57 -6.41 3.90 18.56
C ILE A 57 -6.46 4.34 20.01
N GLY A 58 -7.41 5.23 20.36
CA GLY A 58 -7.53 5.74 21.74
C GLY A 58 -6.22 6.32 22.27
N ASP A 59 -5.59 7.19 21.48
CA ASP A 59 -4.27 7.82 21.74
C ASP A 59 -3.07 6.88 21.82
N THR A 60 -3.27 5.57 21.57
CA THR A 60 -2.20 4.57 21.52
C THR A 60 -1.76 4.31 20.09
N ARG A 61 -0.44 4.20 19.86
CA ARG A 61 0.12 3.83 18.54
C ARG A 61 -0.10 2.36 18.22
N SER A 62 -0.55 2.08 17.00
CA SER A 62 -0.55 0.74 16.42
C SER A 62 0.73 0.48 15.63
N TYR A 63 0.96 -0.78 15.23
CA TYR A 63 2.16 -1.18 14.50
C TYR A 63 1.85 -2.20 13.40
N HIS A 64 2.70 -2.26 12.36
CA HIS A 64 2.53 -3.22 11.26
C HIS A 64 2.70 -4.68 11.68
N TYR A 65 3.41 -4.98 12.77
CA TYR A 65 3.59 -6.36 13.23
C TYR A 65 2.28 -6.96 13.77
N ASP A 66 1.31 -6.12 14.12
CA ASP A 66 -0.03 -6.53 14.53
C ASP A 66 -0.93 -6.87 13.32
N LEU A 67 -0.49 -6.53 12.10
CA LEU A 67 -1.19 -6.82 10.85
C LEU A 67 -0.68 -8.15 10.29
N HIS A 68 -1.58 -9.12 10.11
CA HIS A 68 -1.26 -10.41 9.50
C HIS A 68 -2.05 -10.61 8.21
N LEU A 69 -1.36 -11.07 7.17
CA LEU A 69 -1.98 -11.56 5.94
C LEU A 69 -2.01 -13.09 5.94
N GLU A 70 -2.97 -13.67 5.21
CA GLU A 70 -3.05 -15.13 5.00
C GLU A 70 -1.79 -15.69 4.32
N LYS A 71 -1.16 -14.87 3.47
CA LYS A 71 0.09 -15.16 2.77
C LYS A 71 0.99 -13.92 2.84
N GLU A 72 2.19 -14.10 3.36
CA GLU A 72 3.28 -13.11 3.31
C GLU A 72 4.50 -13.76 2.64
N ASP A 73 5.17 -13.01 1.77
CA ASP A 73 6.36 -13.40 1.03
C ASP A 73 7.28 -12.19 0.82
N ALA A 74 8.40 -12.39 0.10
CA ALA A 74 9.37 -11.32 -0.19
C ALA A 74 8.77 -10.13 -0.96
N PHE A 75 7.64 -10.31 -1.65
CA PHE A 75 6.93 -9.28 -2.42
C PHE A 75 5.78 -8.63 -1.64
N THR A 76 5.63 -8.95 -0.35
CA THR A 76 4.66 -8.29 0.51
C THR A 76 5.05 -6.83 0.71
N LEU A 77 4.14 -5.93 0.35
CA LEU A 77 4.26 -4.50 0.59
C LEU A 77 3.83 -4.20 2.02
N ILE A 78 4.60 -3.36 2.69
CA ILE A 78 4.32 -2.78 4.00
C ILE A 78 4.40 -1.27 3.81
N GLY A 79 3.43 -0.54 4.34
CA GLY A 79 3.40 0.89 4.11
C GLY A 79 2.41 1.62 4.98
N ASP A 80 2.55 2.92 5.03
CA ASP A 80 1.63 3.80 5.75
C ASP A 80 1.11 4.91 4.84
N VAL A 81 -0.06 5.43 5.18
CA VAL A 81 -0.52 6.74 4.73
C VAL A 81 -0.50 7.63 5.96
N ASN A 82 0.34 8.66 5.98
CA ASN A 82 0.43 9.54 7.15
C ASN A 82 -0.75 10.52 7.24
N ALA A 83 -0.79 11.33 8.30
CA ALA A 83 -1.85 12.32 8.54
C ALA A 83 -2.01 13.37 7.42
N GLN A 84 -1.00 13.55 6.56
CA GLN A 84 -1.01 14.45 5.41
C GLN A 84 -1.39 13.76 4.09
N GLY A 85 -1.75 12.46 4.13
CA GLY A 85 -2.08 11.69 2.93
C GLY A 85 -0.87 11.27 2.10
N VAL A 86 0.34 11.29 2.66
CA VAL A 86 1.57 10.84 1.99
C VAL A 86 1.75 9.35 2.22
N PHE A 87 1.99 8.60 1.15
CA PHE A 87 2.19 7.16 1.15
C PHE A 87 3.67 6.83 1.32
N THR A 88 3.98 5.96 2.27
CA THR A 88 5.23 5.20 2.30
C THR A 88 4.95 3.78 1.86
N LEU A 89 5.69 3.26 0.88
CA LEU A 89 5.50 1.92 0.33
C LEU A 89 6.84 1.19 0.27
N LEU A 90 7.00 0.13 1.06
CA LEU A 90 8.25 -0.62 1.19
C LEU A 90 7.98 -2.12 1.02
N PHE A 91 8.98 -2.85 0.56
CA PHE A 91 9.00 -4.30 0.70
C PHE A 91 9.76 -4.69 1.96
N LYS A 92 9.56 -5.93 2.41
CA LYS A 92 10.42 -6.58 3.39
C LYS A 92 11.32 -7.59 2.69
N PRO A 93 12.37 -7.16 1.96
CA PRO A 93 13.27 -8.10 1.33
C PRO A 93 14.14 -8.78 2.39
N ASP A 94 14.38 -10.07 2.23
CA ASP A 94 15.36 -10.78 3.05
C ASP A 94 16.80 -10.32 2.75
N ARG A 95 17.06 -9.91 1.49
CA ARG A 95 18.36 -9.39 1.01
C ARG A 95 18.18 -8.39 -0.15
N MET A 96 18.99 -7.33 -0.15
CA MET A 96 18.97 -6.29 -1.22
C MET A 96 19.38 -6.82 -2.60
N GLU A 97 20.20 -7.86 -2.67
CA GLU A 97 20.60 -8.47 -3.93
C GLU A 97 19.42 -9.11 -4.66
N THR A 98 18.50 -9.74 -3.91
CA THR A 98 17.23 -10.27 -4.42
C THR A 98 16.34 -9.17 -4.97
N VAL A 99 16.37 -7.98 -4.36
CA VAL A 99 15.59 -6.82 -4.81
C VAL A 99 15.99 -6.41 -6.22
N ARG A 100 17.29 -6.36 -6.51
CA ARG A 100 17.79 -5.97 -7.84
C ARG A 100 17.50 -7.02 -8.91
N GLN A 101 17.56 -8.30 -8.57
CA GLN A 101 17.29 -9.40 -9.50
C GLN A 101 15.81 -9.49 -9.88
N CYS A 102 14.91 -9.16 -8.97
CA CYS A 102 13.45 -9.19 -9.17
C CYS A 102 12.83 -7.79 -9.29
N ALA A 103 13.62 -6.78 -9.68
CA ALA A 103 13.19 -5.37 -9.69
C ALA A 103 11.86 -5.18 -10.44
N ALA A 104 11.69 -5.81 -11.61
CA ALA A 104 10.47 -5.73 -12.40
C ALA A 104 9.23 -6.24 -11.64
N ASP A 105 9.36 -7.33 -10.88
CA ASP A 105 8.26 -7.89 -10.09
C ASP A 105 7.87 -6.94 -8.94
N TYR A 106 8.86 -6.34 -8.27
CA TYR A 106 8.63 -5.34 -7.23
C TYR A 106 7.91 -4.11 -7.78
N VAL A 107 8.35 -3.59 -8.92
CA VAL A 107 7.71 -2.48 -9.62
C VAL A 107 6.25 -2.81 -9.94
N GLU A 108 6.00 -4.02 -10.47
CA GLU A 108 4.65 -4.46 -10.79
C GLU A 108 3.75 -4.50 -9.54
N ARG A 109 4.27 -4.88 -8.36
CA ARG A 109 3.46 -4.82 -7.12
C ARG A 109 3.09 -3.39 -6.73
N TYR A 110 4.01 -2.43 -6.84
CA TYR A 110 3.70 -1.02 -6.60
C TYR A 110 2.60 -0.53 -7.55
N ARG A 111 2.72 -0.84 -8.84
CA ARG A 111 1.74 -0.47 -9.87
C ARG A 111 0.38 -1.06 -9.60
N ARG A 112 0.32 -2.35 -9.30
CA ARG A 112 -0.95 -3.03 -9.01
C ARG A 112 -1.64 -2.46 -7.77
N PHE A 113 -0.89 -2.09 -6.75
CA PHE A 113 -1.47 -1.47 -5.56
C PHE A 113 -1.95 -0.04 -5.84
N ALA A 114 -1.17 0.75 -6.59
CA ALA A 114 -1.60 2.09 -7.02
C ALA A 114 -2.88 2.04 -7.87
N ALA A 115 -2.92 1.13 -8.85
CA ALA A 115 -4.08 0.88 -9.70
C ALA A 115 -5.32 0.54 -8.85
N PHE A 116 -5.17 -0.40 -7.92
CA PHE A 116 -6.25 -0.78 -6.99
C PHE A 116 -6.83 0.42 -6.24
N LEU A 117 -5.98 1.27 -5.65
CA LEU A 117 -6.44 2.43 -4.90
C LEU A 117 -7.21 3.41 -5.79
N ILE A 118 -6.67 3.70 -6.97
CA ILE A 118 -7.29 4.63 -7.94
C ILE A 118 -8.63 4.07 -8.43
N ASP A 119 -8.66 2.81 -8.85
CA ASP A 119 -9.86 2.13 -9.35
C ASP A 119 -10.95 2.01 -8.26
N ALA A 120 -10.55 1.84 -7.00
CA ALA A 120 -11.46 1.82 -5.86
C ALA A 120 -11.97 3.23 -5.45
N GLY A 121 -11.52 4.29 -6.12
CA GLY A 121 -12.02 5.66 -5.93
C GLY A 121 -11.20 6.53 -4.99
N TYR A 122 -9.93 6.19 -4.72
CA TYR A 122 -9.02 7.11 -4.04
C TYR A 122 -8.84 8.38 -4.88
N SER A 123 -9.11 9.54 -4.29
CA SER A 123 -9.13 10.84 -4.99
C SER A 123 -8.13 11.86 -4.45
N GLY A 124 -7.33 11.47 -3.45
CA GLY A 124 -6.24 12.31 -2.95
C GLY A 124 -5.07 12.41 -3.93
N GLN A 125 -4.10 13.27 -3.62
CA GLN A 125 -2.91 13.45 -4.47
C GLN A 125 -2.06 12.18 -4.59
N GLY A 126 -2.14 11.26 -3.62
CA GLY A 126 -1.38 10.01 -3.62
C GLY A 126 0.13 10.24 -3.61
N ARG A 127 0.62 11.30 -2.96
CA ARG A 127 2.05 11.63 -2.93
C ARG A 127 2.83 10.49 -2.32
N LEU A 128 3.96 10.14 -2.93
CA LEU A 128 4.90 9.16 -2.39
C LEU A 128 5.94 9.86 -1.53
N SER A 129 6.27 9.27 -0.39
CA SER A 129 7.34 9.75 0.50
C SER A 129 8.71 9.61 -0.17
N ASP A 130 9.67 10.43 0.27
CA ASP A 130 11.03 10.39 -0.27
C ASP A 130 11.68 9.02 -0.08
N VAL A 131 11.35 8.31 1.00
CA VAL A 131 11.82 6.94 1.24
C VAL A 131 11.33 5.99 0.13
N THR A 132 10.04 6.06 -0.20
CA THR A 132 9.46 5.28 -1.30
C THR A 132 10.13 5.63 -2.62
N GLN A 133 10.33 6.91 -2.90
CA GLN A 133 10.98 7.38 -4.11
C GLN A 133 12.42 6.88 -4.23
N CYS A 134 13.20 6.92 -3.14
CA CYS A 134 14.56 6.37 -3.12
C CYS A 134 14.57 4.87 -3.42
N VAL A 135 13.67 4.09 -2.81
CA VAL A 135 13.56 2.65 -3.10
C VAL A 135 13.19 2.41 -4.56
N LEU A 136 12.25 3.16 -5.12
CA LEU A 136 11.86 3.07 -6.52
C LEU A 136 13.02 3.39 -7.47
N MET A 137 13.85 4.38 -7.14
CA MET A 137 15.07 4.69 -7.90
C MET A 137 16.10 3.55 -7.80
N ASP A 138 16.30 2.98 -6.62
CA ASP A 138 17.24 1.88 -6.40
C ASP A 138 16.87 0.62 -7.18
N ILE A 139 15.58 0.43 -7.50
CA ILE A 139 15.08 -0.66 -8.35
C ILE A 139 14.89 -0.24 -9.82
N GLY A 140 15.30 0.97 -10.19
CA GLY A 140 15.44 1.40 -11.58
C GLY A 140 14.33 2.26 -12.16
N LEU A 141 13.38 2.78 -11.36
CA LEU A 141 12.41 3.77 -11.85
C LEU A 141 13.03 5.18 -11.84
N MET A 142 13.32 5.68 -13.04
CA MET A 142 13.86 7.02 -13.27
C MET A 142 13.05 7.73 -14.38
N PRO A 143 12.53 8.94 -14.14
CA PRO A 143 12.55 9.68 -12.88
C PRO A 143 11.72 8.99 -11.77
N PRO A 144 12.00 9.26 -10.47
CA PRO A 144 11.19 8.71 -9.39
C PRO A 144 9.73 9.15 -9.52
N PRO A 145 8.76 8.24 -9.40
CA PRO A 145 7.35 8.58 -9.32
C PRO A 145 7.06 9.47 -8.11
N GLY A 146 6.44 10.63 -8.32
CA GLY A 146 6.08 11.55 -7.23
C GLY A 146 4.76 11.18 -6.56
N CYS A 147 3.90 10.44 -7.26
CA CYS A 147 2.59 10.03 -6.77
C CYS A 147 2.13 8.66 -7.30
N LEU A 148 1.03 8.14 -6.76
CA LEU A 148 0.40 6.89 -7.20
C LEU A 148 0.09 6.88 -8.71
N ASN A 149 -0.34 8.01 -9.29
CA ASN A 149 -0.60 8.11 -10.73
C ASN A 149 0.69 8.01 -11.57
N ASP A 150 1.83 8.47 -11.06
CA ASP A 150 3.09 8.37 -11.79
C ASP A 150 3.60 6.93 -11.86
N LEU A 151 3.24 6.08 -10.89
CA LEU A 151 3.56 4.64 -10.93
C LEU A 151 2.89 3.95 -12.13
N MET A 152 1.73 4.45 -12.55
CA MET A 152 0.94 3.86 -13.64
C MET A 152 1.48 4.14 -15.04
N ARG A 153 2.54 4.95 -15.16
CA ARG A 153 3.22 5.28 -16.42
C ARG A 153 4.37 4.32 -16.70
#